data_AF-A0A954W2I4-F1
#
_entry.id   AF-A0A954W2I4-F1
#
_cell.length_a   1.000
_cell.length_b   1.000
_cell.length_c   1.000
_cell.angle_alpha   90.00
_cell.angle_beta   90.00
_cell.angle_gamma   90.00
#
_symmetry.space_group_name_H-M   'P 1'
#
loop_
_entity.id
_entity.type
_entity.pdbx_description
1 polymer ?
#
loop_
_entity_poly.entity_id
_entity_poly.type
_entity_poly.pdbx_seq_one_letter_code
_entity_poly.pdbx_strand_id
1 'polypeptide(L)'
;AVYGSGQWTVFDGYAATKLMRAGFLSNNLDPNARLCMASAVMGFMTQFQSDEPMGCYEDFEAGHDFILWGNNMAEMHPVLFSRILENKRQNPHVRIVDLATRWTPTSDFADEYIEFKPGTDLAIANGILHLLFANNKLDERFIEENIVFRRGVENLEEIGYGCWGADGLGTNEGEPSDRYGFNDTAVDSSLDDMRQFLAEYTPERVCEISGISEKQLRLLADMYGDRDRNTVSLWCMGVNQHVRGTWMNNLINDLHLLTGKISRPGNNPLSLTGQPSACGTAREVGTLSNRLPADMLVTIPEHREKAEKLWGLEPGTIPAKPGYHTVDMFRALVRGDVKAMWIQVTNPWVTLPHLNRFERQPGDGRFVVVSDIYPTPTTRAADLILPSAGWVEREGVFGNTERRTQHWNKMIDPPGEAKEDAWQIMEVAKRMGMGHLFPWPEDKWHEAMYEEYRQFT
;
A
#
# COMPACT_ATOMS: atom_id res chain seq x y z
N ALA A 1 19.31 6.86 6.99
CA ALA A 1 17.97 6.45 6.50
C ALA A 1 17.94 4.94 6.39
N VAL A 2 16.76 4.33 6.51
CA VAL A 2 16.58 2.89 6.28
C VAL A 2 15.51 2.73 5.20
N TYR A 3 15.82 1.95 4.16
CA TYR A 3 14.86 1.57 3.13
C TYR A 3 14.51 0.09 3.29
N GLY A 4 13.29 -0.13 3.78
CA GLY A 4 12.81 -1.43 4.23
C GLY A 4 11.96 -2.18 3.22
N SER A 5 11.24 -3.18 3.71
CA SER A 5 10.48 -4.07 2.85
C SER A 5 9.16 -4.56 3.46
N GLY A 6 8.14 -4.74 2.61
CA GLY A 6 6.96 -5.55 2.92
C GLY A 6 7.23 -7.07 2.93
N GLN A 7 8.48 -7.49 2.75
CA GLN A 7 8.94 -8.88 2.90
C GLN A 7 9.77 -9.08 4.19
N TRP A 8 9.92 -8.02 4.99
CA TRP A 8 10.41 -8.16 6.36
C TRP A 8 9.44 -8.97 7.19
N THR A 9 9.98 -9.77 8.11
CA THR A 9 9.16 -10.30 9.21
C THR A 9 8.65 -9.14 10.05
N VAL A 10 7.56 -9.33 10.79
CA VAL A 10 7.08 -8.34 11.78
C VAL A 10 8.23 -7.91 12.69
N PHE A 11 9.11 -8.84 13.07
CA PHE A 11 10.27 -8.56 13.90
C PHE A 11 11.26 -7.59 13.27
N ASP A 12 11.65 -7.82 12.01
CA ASP A 12 12.59 -6.94 11.30
C ASP A 12 12.02 -5.53 11.19
N GLY A 13 10.75 -5.42 10.81
CA GLY A 13 10.06 -4.14 10.71
C GLY A 13 9.95 -3.42 12.04
N TYR A 14 9.64 -4.13 13.12
CA TYR A 14 9.50 -3.53 14.44
C TYR A 14 10.84 -3.07 15.01
N ALA A 15 11.88 -3.89 14.86
CA ALA A 15 13.24 -3.52 15.24
C ALA A 15 13.72 -2.29 14.46
N ALA A 16 13.47 -2.22 13.15
CA ALA A 16 13.80 -1.07 12.32
C ALA A 16 13.03 0.19 12.76
N THR A 17 11.72 0.07 13.03
CA THR A 17 10.88 1.16 13.51
C THR A 17 11.39 1.72 14.84
N LYS A 18 11.69 0.85 15.80
CA LYS A 18 12.20 1.23 17.13
C LYS A 18 13.59 1.86 17.01
N LEU A 19 14.53 1.24 16.30
CA LEU A 19 15.88 1.81 16.11
C LEU A 19 15.81 3.20 15.47
N MET A 20 15.04 3.36 14.41
CA MET A 20 14.98 4.62 13.67
C MET A 20 14.36 5.75 14.50
N ARG A 21 13.25 5.50 15.19
CA ARG A 21 12.49 6.54 15.90
C ARG A 21 12.94 6.78 17.32
N ALA A 22 13.32 5.72 18.04
CA ALA A 22 13.76 5.80 19.43
C ALA A 22 15.28 5.93 19.57
N GLY A 23 16.04 5.35 18.64
CA GLY A 23 17.51 5.39 18.67
C GLY A 23 18.08 6.56 17.86
N PHE A 24 17.89 6.54 16.54
CA PHE A 24 18.43 7.56 15.64
C PHE A 24 17.62 8.86 15.59
N LEU A 25 16.46 8.89 16.26
CA LEU A 25 15.55 10.04 16.29
C LEU A 25 15.25 10.56 14.87
N SER A 26 14.96 9.62 13.97
CA SER A 26 14.75 9.89 12.55
C SER A 26 13.56 9.12 12.02
N ASN A 27 12.66 9.84 11.35
CA ASN A 27 11.55 9.25 10.61
C ASN A 27 11.92 8.85 9.17
N ASN A 28 13.21 8.85 8.82
CA ASN A 28 13.69 8.44 7.49
C ASN A 28 13.74 6.90 7.35
N LEU A 29 12.59 6.26 7.60
CA LEU A 29 12.30 4.85 7.40
C LEU A 29 11.10 4.77 6.46
N ASP A 30 11.24 4.10 5.31
CA ASP A 30 10.12 3.85 4.40
C ASP A 30 10.38 2.52 3.67
N PRO A 31 9.34 1.75 3.30
CA PRO A 31 9.52 0.43 2.70
C PRO A 31 9.21 0.44 1.20
N ASN A 32 9.64 -0.60 0.48
CA ASN A 32 9.20 -0.82 -0.90
C ASN A 32 7.66 -0.92 -1.05
N ALA A 33 6.92 -1.24 0.02
CA ALA A 33 5.46 -1.20 0.03
C ALA A 33 4.89 0.21 -0.26
N ARG A 34 5.69 1.29 -0.14
CA ARG A 34 5.33 2.63 -0.64
C ARG A 34 5.02 2.64 -2.14
N LEU A 35 5.76 1.85 -2.92
CA LEU A 35 5.59 1.71 -4.36
C LEU A 35 4.41 0.78 -4.73
N CYS A 36 3.69 0.28 -3.72
CA CYS A 36 2.71 -0.78 -3.87
C CYS A 36 1.37 -0.38 -3.24
N MET A 37 1.30 -0.27 -1.91
CA MET A 37 0.03 -0.18 -1.18
C MET A 37 -0.33 1.23 -0.69
N ALA A 38 0.55 2.22 -0.80
CA ALA A 38 0.33 3.54 -0.19
C ALA A 38 -0.97 4.23 -0.65
N SER A 39 -1.35 4.08 -1.92
CA SER A 39 -2.63 4.62 -2.42
C SER A 39 -3.84 3.91 -1.83
N ALA A 40 -3.76 2.58 -1.63
CA ALA A 40 -4.82 1.83 -0.96
C ALA A 40 -4.93 2.19 0.52
N VAL A 41 -3.80 2.31 1.23
CA VAL A 41 -3.76 2.79 2.62
C VAL A 41 -4.46 4.15 2.73
N MET A 42 -4.08 5.11 1.87
CA MET A 42 -4.72 6.42 1.91
C MET A 42 -6.21 6.36 1.54
N GLY A 43 -6.61 5.50 0.60
CA GLY A 43 -8.02 5.29 0.27
C GLY A 43 -8.82 4.74 1.46
N PHE A 44 -8.29 3.76 2.19
CA PHE A 44 -8.91 3.24 3.40
C PHE A 44 -8.95 4.28 4.52
N MET A 45 -7.84 4.99 4.76
CA MET A 45 -7.77 6.01 5.81
C MET A 45 -8.73 7.19 5.55
N THR A 46 -8.92 7.62 4.30
CA THR A 46 -9.82 8.75 3.99
C THR A 46 -11.31 8.36 4.11
N GLN A 47 -11.67 7.10 3.89
CA GLN A 47 -13.08 6.66 3.95
C GLN A 47 -13.47 5.97 5.25
N PHE A 48 -12.59 5.17 5.84
CA PHE A 48 -12.89 4.31 6.99
C PHE A 48 -12.08 4.64 8.24
N GLN A 49 -11.10 5.54 8.14
CA GLN A 49 -10.21 5.95 9.24
C GLN A 49 -9.41 4.79 9.87
N SER A 50 -9.38 3.66 9.20
CA SER A 50 -8.60 2.48 9.56
C SER A 50 -8.14 1.82 8.27
N ASP A 51 -6.91 1.33 8.27
CA ASP A 51 -6.34 0.63 7.14
C ASP A 51 -6.89 -0.81 7.01
N GLU A 52 -6.63 -1.40 5.84
CA GLU A 52 -6.92 -2.80 5.48
C GLU A 52 -8.36 -3.07 5.04
N PRO A 53 -8.57 -4.10 4.20
CA PRO A 53 -9.92 -4.46 3.77
C PRO A 53 -10.80 -4.85 4.96
N MET A 54 -12.11 -4.64 4.83
CA MET A 54 -13.10 -5.16 5.78
C MET A 54 -13.52 -6.60 5.44
N GLY A 55 -13.44 -6.99 4.16
CA GLY A 55 -13.71 -8.34 3.67
C GLY A 55 -12.59 -9.35 3.99
N CYS A 56 -12.75 -10.58 3.52
CA CYS A 56 -11.79 -11.68 3.68
C CYS A 56 -11.87 -12.63 2.47
N TYR A 57 -11.02 -13.65 2.42
CA TYR A 57 -11.01 -14.51 1.24
C TYR A 57 -12.25 -15.41 1.10
N GLU A 58 -13.05 -15.59 2.16
CA GLU A 58 -14.37 -16.28 2.06
C GLU A 58 -15.35 -15.55 1.13
N ASP A 59 -15.09 -14.27 0.79
CA ASP A 59 -15.83 -13.55 -0.23
C ASP A 59 -15.72 -14.19 -1.62
N PHE A 60 -14.67 -14.98 -1.89
CA PHE A 60 -14.49 -15.65 -3.18
C PHE A 60 -15.45 -16.82 -3.40
N GLU A 61 -15.90 -17.47 -2.34
CA GLU A 61 -16.94 -18.50 -2.41
C GLU A 61 -18.36 -17.91 -2.32
N ALA A 62 -18.52 -16.77 -1.65
CA ALA A 62 -19.82 -16.12 -1.48
C ALA A 62 -20.18 -15.11 -2.59
N GLY A 63 -19.22 -14.67 -3.39
CA GLY A 63 -19.40 -13.69 -4.47
C GLY A 63 -20.11 -14.26 -5.70
N HIS A 64 -20.95 -13.44 -6.35
CA HIS A 64 -21.60 -13.76 -7.63
C HIS A 64 -20.97 -12.98 -8.79
N ASP A 65 -20.54 -11.74 -8.54
CA ASP A 65 -19.98 -10.84 -9.53
C ASP A 65 -18.59 -10.38 -9.10
N PHE A 66 -17.57 -10.75 -9.86
CA PHE A 66 -16.19 -10.36 -9.62
C PHE A 66 -15.76 -9.32 -10.66
N ILE A 67 -15.45 -8.10 -10.21
CA ILE A 67 -14.93 -7.03 -11.08
C ILE A 67 -13.46 -6.82 -10.76
N LEU A 68 -12.60 -7.15 -11.73
CA LEU A 68 -11.14 -7.05 -11.59
C LEU A 68 -10.67 -5.72 -12.17
N TRP A 69 -10.39 -4.75 -11.30
CA TRP A 69 -9.89 -3.42 -11.69
C TRP A 69 -8.38 -3.45 -11.89
N GLY A 70 -7.95 -3.70 -13.12
CA GLY A 70 -6.55 -3.71 -13.55
C GLY A 70 -5.72 -4.79 -12.87
N ASN A 71 -6.34 -5.94 -12.55
CA ASN A 71 -5.76 -6.95 -11.67
C ASN A 71 -5.57 -8.29 -12.38
N ASN A 72 -4.33 -8.62 -12.72
CA ASN A 72 -3.95 -9.90 -13.33
C ASN A 72 -3.79 -10.99 -12.25
N MET A 73 -4.90 -11.47 -11.70
CA MET A 73 -4.89 -12.43 -10.60
C MET A 73 -4.31 -13.79 -10.99
N ALA A 74 -4.45 -14.21 -12.25
CA ALA A 74 -3.94 -15.51 -12.71
C ALA A 74 -2.43 -15.65 -12.50
N GLU A 75 -1.66 -14.56 -12.65
CA GLU A 75 -0.21 -14.57 -12.47
C GLU A 75 0.23 -14.02 -11.11
N MET A 76 -0.50 -13.03 -10.55
CA MET A 76 -0.06 -12.32 -9.34
C MET A 76 -0.72 -12.83 -8.05
N HIS A 77 -1.90 -13.46 -8.13
CA HIS A 77 -2.61 -14.04 -7.00
C HIS A 77 -3.22 -15.41 -7.35
N PRO A 78 -2.44 -16.37 -7.87
CA PRO A 78 -2.96 -17.57 -8.54
C PRO A 78 -3.85 -18.43 -7.64
N VAL A 79 -3.51 -18.55 -6.36
CA VAL A 79 -4.33 -19.32 -5.40
C VAL A 79 -5.67 -18.63 -5.14
N LEU A 80 -5.72 -17.30 -5.11
CA LEU A 80 -6.97 -16.57 -4.94
C LEU A 80 -7.82 -16.65 -6.21
N PHE A 81 -7.20 -16.51 -7.39
CA PHE A 81 -7.90 -16.67 -8.66
C PHE A 81 -8.49 -18.07 -8.82
N SER A 82 -7.74 -19.11 -8.42
CA SER A 82 -8.23 -20.49 -8.42
C SER A 82 -9.49 -20.68 -7.58
N ARG A 83 -9.67 -19.92 -6.49
CA ARG A 83 -10.89 -19.97 -5.67
C ARG A 83 -12.09 -19.35 -6.40
N ILE A 84 -11.88 -18.22 -7.07
CA ILE A 84 -12.91 -17.59 -7.92
C ILE A 84 -13.32 -18.53 -9.06
N LEU A 85 -12.33 -19.16 -9.72
CA LEU A 85 -12.60 -20.14 -10.79
C LEU A 85 -13.33 -21.38 -10.28
N GLU A 86 -12.99 -21.88 -9.09
CA GLU A 86 -13.72 -22.99 -8.47
C GLU A 86 -15.16 -22.60 -8.12
N ASN A 87 -15.38 -21.41 -7.57
CA ASN A 87 -16.73 -20.89 -7.33
C ASN A 87 -17.51 -20.84 -8.65
N LYS A 88 -16.95 -20.26 -9.72
CA LYS A 88 -17.59 -20.22 -11.05
C LYS A 88 -17.86 -21.60 -11.64
N ARG A 89 -16.97 -22.56 -11.44
CA ARG A 89 -17.15 -23.95 -11.88
C ARG A 89 -18.33 -24.63 -11.18
N GLN A 90 -18.51 -24.37 -9.89
CA GLN A 90 -19.62 -24.92 -9.09
C GLN A 90 -20.93 -24.16 -9.30
N ASN A 91 -20.83 -22.86 -9.61
CA ASN A 91 -21.94 -21.92 -9.70
C ASN A 91 -21.89 -21.20 -11.06
N PRO A 92 -22.51 -21.75 -12.13
CA PRO A 92 -22.44 -21.19 -13.49
C PRO A 92 -23.02 -19.78 -13.66
N HIS A 93 -23.72 -19.26 -12.64
CA HIS A 93 -24.25 -17.90 -12.63
C HIS A 93 -23.22 -16.86 -12.17
N VAL A 94 -22.05 -17.29 -11.67
CA VAL A 94 -20.95 -16.40 -11.28
C VAL A 94 -20.35 -15.75 -12.52
N ARG A 95 -20.10 -14.45 -12.45
CA ARG A 95 -19.51 -13.66 -13.54
C ARG A 95 -18.17 -13.07 -13.11
N ILE A 96 -17.24 -13.01 -14.03
CA ILE A 96 -15.92 -12.39 -13.90
C ILE A 96 -15.79 -11.35 -15.02
N VAL A 97 -15.57 -10.10 -14.65
CA VAL A 97 -15.24 -9.03 -15.60
C VAL A 97 -13.80 -8.60 -15.36
N ASP A 98 -12.98 -8.69 -16.41
CA ASP A 98 -11.61 -8.20 -16.41
C ASP A 98 -11.57 -6.80 -17.05
N LEU A 99 -11.44 -5.77 -16.21
CA LEU A 99 -11.32 -4.38 -16.65
C LEU A 99 -9.85 -3.99 -16.58
N ALA A 100 -9.14 -3.98 -17.72
CA ALA A 100 -7.69 -3.81 -17.74
C ALA A 100 -7.20 -3.05 -18.98
N THR A 101 -5.94 -2.63 -18.97
CA THR A 101 -5.29 -1.90 -20.08
C THR A 101 -4.55 -2.83 -21.06
N ARG A 102 -4.57 -4.14 -20.81
CA ARG A 102 -3.97 -5.18 -21.66
C ARG A 102 -4.61 -6.53 -21.39
N TRP A 103 -4.61 -7.41 -22.39
CA TRP A 103 -5.01 -8.81 -22.25
C TRP A 103 -3.96 -9.58 -21.43
N THR A 104 -4.43 -10.45 -20.53
CA THR A 104 -3.58 -11.30 -19.66
C THR A 104 -4.19 -12.70 -19.52
N PRO A 105 -3.50 -13.69 -18.91
CA PRO A 105 -4.10 -14.99 -18.61
C PRO A 105 -5.35 -14.92 -17.73
N THR A 106 -5.57 -13.82 -16.99
CA THR A 106 -6.82 -13.58 -16.26
C THR A 106 -8.00 -13.38 -17.23
N SER A 107 -7.76 -12.66 -18.34
CA SER A 107 -8.75 -12.33 -19.37
C SER A 107 -9.31 -13.58 -20.06
N ASP A 108 -8.51 -14.63 -20.19
CA ASP A 108 -8.91 -15.92 -20.80
C ASP A 108 -10.06 -16.62 -20.05
N PHE A 109 -10.30 -16.26 -18.78
CA PHE A 109 -11.37 -16.83 -17.95
C PHE A 109 -12.50 -15.84 -17.62
N ALA A 110 -12.38 -14.60 -18.08
CA ALA A 110 -13.40 -13.57 -17.89
C ALA A 110 -14.61 -13.83 -18.80
N ASP A 111 -15.81 -13.51 -18.31
CA ASP A 111 -17.02 -13.48 -19.14
C ASP A 111 -17.04 -12.26 -20.07
N GLU A 112 -16.41 -11.17 -19.64
CA GLU A 112 -16.18 -9.97 -20.43
C GLU A 112 -14.79 -9.40 -20.10
N TYR A 113 -14.00 -9.18 -21.14
CA TYR A 113 -12.79 -8.37 -21.08
C TYR A 113 -13.10 -6.95 -21.58
N ILE A 114 -12.79 -5.96 -20.76
CA ILE A 114 -13.02 -4.54 -21.06
C ILE A 114 -11.65 -3.86 -21.11
N GLU A 115 -11.16 -3.64 -22.33
CA GLU A 115 -9.95 -2.83 -22.54
C GLU A 115 -10.27 -1.35 -22.43
N PHE A 116 -9.55 -0.64 -21.56
CA PHE A 116 -9.69 0.82 -21.41
C PHE A 116 -8.36 1.55 -21.57
N LYS A 117 -8.42 2.83 -21.92
CA LYS A 117 -7.22 3.67 -22.05
C LYS A 117 -6.58 3.92 -20.67
N PRO A 118 -5.25 3.82 -20.51
CA PRO A 118 -4.61 4.06 -19.21
C PRO A 118 -4.99 5.40 -18.58
N GLY A 119 -5.37 5.37 -17.30
CA GLY A 119 -5.76 6.55 -16.51
C GLY A 119 -7.20 7.03 -16.70
N THR A 120 -8.01 6.32 -17.48
CA THR A 120 -9.44 6.66 -17.68
C THR A 120 -10.42 5.84 -16.84
N ASP A 121 -9.91 4.95 -16.00
CA ASP A 121 -10.69 4.18 -15.01
C ASP A 121 -11.47 5.08 -14.05
N LEU A 122 -10.92 6.25 -13.69
CA LEU A 122 -11.64 7.30 -12.95
C LEU A 122 -12.95 7.71 -13.65
N ALA A 123 -12.93 7.87 -14.98
CA ALA A 123 -14.12 8.23 -15.74
C ALA A 123 -15.10 7.06 -15.82
N ILE A 124 -14.61 5.82 -15.90
CA ILE A 124 -15.45 4.61 -15.87
C ILE A 124 -16.18 4.50 -14.53
N ALA A 125 -15.49 4.61 -13.40
CA ALA A 125 -16.11 4.53 -12.08
C ALA A 125 -17.15 5.64 -11.86
N ASN A 126 -16.84 6.88 -12.24
CA ASN A 126 -17.82 7.97 -12.22
C ASN A 126 -19.01 7.73 -13.18
N GLY A 127 -18.77 7.14 -14.36
CA GLY A 127 -19.84 6.74 -15.28
C GLY A 127 -20.76 5.65 -14.71
N ILE A 128 -20.19 4.70 -13.98
CA ILE A 128 -20.97 3.68 -13.25
C ILE A 128 -21.83 4.36 -12.18
N LEU A 129 -21.24 5.23 -11.35
CA LEU A 129 -21.98 5.99 -10.34
C LEU A 129 -23.11 6.81 -10.97
N HIS A 130 -22.85 7.52 -12.08
CA HIS A 130 -23.85 8.25 -12.85
C HIS A 130 -25.03 7.35 -13.25
N LEU A 131 -24.77 6.16 -13.78
CA LEU A 131 -25.81 5.21 -14.16
C LEU A 131 -26.57 4.64 -12.96
N LEU A 132 -25.91 4.43 -11.81
CA LEU A 132 -26.58 3.99 -10.59
C LEU A 132 -27.59 5.04 -10.10
N PHE A 133 -27.24 6.34 -10.16
CA PHE A 133 -28.18 7.43 -9.91
C PHE A 133 -29.32 7.45 -10.92
N ALA A 134 -29.00 7.42 -12.22
CA ALA A 134 -29.99 7.52 -13.30
C ALA A 134 -31.01 6.38 -13.26
N ASN A 135 -30.60 5.19 -12.80
CA ASN A 135 -31.42 3.98 -12.77
C ASN A 135 -32.03 3.69 -11.39
N ASN A 136 -31.93 4.61 -10.42
CA ASN A 136 -32.42 4.45 -9.04
C ASN A 136 -31.92 3.15 -8.37
N LYS A 137 -30.61 2.87 -8.48
CA LYS A 137 -29.98 1.64 -7.98
C LYS A 137 -29.23 1.80 -6.65
N LEU A 138 -29.28 2.99 -6.05
CA LEU A 138 -28.64 3.26 -4.76
C LEU A 138 -29.38 2.56 -3.61
N ASP A 139 -28.68 2.25 -2.53
CA ASP A 139 -29.28 1.83 -1.26
C ASP A 139 -29.50 3.05 -0.36
N GLU A 140 -30.61 3.75 -0.57
CA GLU A 140 -30.94 5.00 0.13
C GLU A 140 -30.92 4.84 1.65
N ARG A 141 -31.38 3.69 2.17
CA ARG A 141 -31.37 3.43 3.61
C ARG A 141 -29.95 3.27 4.13
N PHE A 142 -29.11 2.51 3.43
CA PHE A 142 -27.71 2.36 3.84
C PHE A 142 -26.97 3.70 3.81
N ILE A 143 -27.22 4.52 2.78
CA ILE A 143 -26.66 5.87 2.66
C ILE A 143 -27.05 6.74 3.85
N GLU A 144 -28.35 6.83 4.16
CA GLU A 144 -28.86 7.65 5.27
C GLU A 144 -28.28 7.21 6.63
N GLU A 145 -28.16 5.90 6.86
CA GLU A 145 -27.72 5.36 8.14
C GLU A 145 -26.20 5.37 8.34
N ASN A 146 -25.39 5.31 7.26
CA ASN A 146 -23.96 4.96 7.37
C ASN A 146 -22.98 5.86 6.60
N ILE A 147 -23.44 6.80 5.78
CA ILE A 147 -22.55 7.54 4.86
C ILE A 147 -22.58 9.04 5.13
N VAL A 148 -21.38 9.64 5.16
CA VAL A 148 -21.18 11.09 5.07
C VAL A 148 -20.46 11.43 3.77
N PHE A 149 -20.80 12.56 3.16
CA PHE A 149 -20.22 12.98 1.89
C PHE A 149 -19.15 14.04 2.10
N ARG A 150 -18.02 13.85 1.43
CA ARG A 150 -16.86 14.74 1.46
C ARG A 150 -16.35 14.94 0.04
N ARG A 151 -15.81 16.12 -0.25
CA ARG A 151 -15.18 16.43 -1.54
C ARG A 151 -13.72 16.83 -1.32
N GLY A 152 -12.80 16.10 -1.96
CA GLY A 152 -11.36 16.37 -1.88
C GLY A 152 -10.91 17.52 -2.79
N VAL A 153 -9.62 17.86 -2.74
CA VAL A 153 -9.05 18.89 -3.63
C VAL A 153 -8.96 18.35 -5.06
N GLU A 154 -9.67 18.98 -6.02
CA GLU A 154 -9.71 18.55 -7.42
C GLU A 154 -8.78 19.34 -8.35
N ASN A 155 -8.22 20.46 -7.86
CA ASN A 155 -7.37 21.32 -8.66
C ASN A 155 -6.05 20.60 -9.04
N LEU A 156 -5.93 20.20 -10.31
CA LEU A 156 -4.78 19.47 -10.82
C LEU A 156 -3.46 20.26 -10.74
N GLU A 157 -3.52 21.60 -10.79
CA GLU A 157 -2.34 22.46 -10.61
C GLU A 157 -1.88 22.47 -9.15
N GLU A 158 -2.81 22.32 -8.20
CA GLU A 158 -2.52 22.30 -6.77
C GLU A 158 -2.00 20.94 -6.28
N ILE A 159 -2.59 19.83 -6.76
CA ILE A 159 -2.22 18.47 -6.31
C ILE A 159 -1.12 17.82 -7.17
N GLY A 160 -0.92 18.30 -8.40
CA GLY A 160 0.21 17.94 -9.25
C GLY A 160 0.39 16.44 -9.46
N TYR A 161 1.64 15.99 -9.55
CA TYR A 161 2.02 14.60 -9.83
C TYR A 161 3.18 14.10 -8.95
N GLY A 162 3.45 14.75 -7.81
CA GLY A 162 4.57 14.38 -6.92
C GLY A 162 5.96 14.54 -7.55
N CYS A 163 6.06 15.37 -8.59
CA CYS A 163 7.29 15.70 -9.31
C CYS A 163 7.60 17.18 -9.13
N TRP A 164 8.89 17.53 -9.03
CA TRP A 164 9.36 18.91 -8.99
C TRP A 164 10.74 19.02 -9.63
N GLY A 165 11.00 20.16 -10.25
CA GLY A 165 12.19 20.39 -11.07
C GLY A 165 12.15 19.65 -12.42
N ALA A 166 12.84 20.18 -13.43
CA ALA A 166 12.93 19.56 -14.76
C ALA A 166 13.70 18.22 -14.72
N ASP A 167 14.61 18.08 -13.76
CA ASP A 167 15.38 16.85 -13.51
C ASP A 167 14.61 15.82 -12.64
N GLY A 168 13.55 16.25 -11.94
CA GLY A 168 12.83 15.45 -10.97
C GLY A 168 13.58 15.24 -9.65
N LEU A 169 14.68 15.95 -9.41
CA LEU A 169 15.56 15.88 -8.25
C LEU A 169 15.57 17.21 -7.47
N GLY A 170 15.22 18.32 -8.11
CA GLY A 170 15.33 19.67 -7.54
C GLY A 170 16.79 20.08 -7.36
N THR A 171 17.67 19.69 -8.28
CA THR A 171 19.11 20.00 -8.22
C THR A 171 19.53 21.16 -9.12
N ASN A 172 18.66 21.61 -10.04
CA ASN A 172 18.96 22.74 -10.89
C ASN A 172 18.82 24.07 -10.14
N GLU A 173 19.72 25.00 -10.45
CA GLU A 173 19.71 26.35 -9.90
C GLU A 173 18.41 27.09 -10.29
N GLY A 174 17.69 27.63 -9.29
CA GLY A 174 16.42 28.32 -9.48
C GLY A 174 15.16 27.43 -9.41
N GLU A 175 15.31 26.11 -9.30
CA GLU A 175 14.19 25.21 -9.04
C GLU A 175 13.90 25.08 -7.53
N PRO A 176 12.65 24.85 -7.11
CA PRO A 176 12.35 24.56 -5.71
C PRO A 176 13.13 23.33 -5.24
N SER A 177 14.02 23.52 -4.25
CA SER A 177 14.71 22.43 -3.56
C SER A 177 13.79 21.70 -2.56
N ASP A 178 12.65 22.30 -2.24
CA ASP A 178 11.67 21.77 -1.30
C ASP A 178 10.86 20.64 -1.93
N ARG A 179 10.53 19.64 -1.11
CA ARG A 179 9.74 18.48 -1.54
C ARG A 179 8.36 18.93 -2.01
N TYR A 180 7.83 18.26 -3.03
CA TYR A 180 6.43 18.44 -3.41
C TYR A 180 5.53 18.12 -2.22
N GLY A 181 4.64 19.05 -1.91
CA GLY A 181 3.67 18.89 -0.84
C GLY A 181 2.40 19.65 -1.17
N PHE A 182 1.28 19.05 -0.82
CA PHE A 182 -0.03 19.70 -0.81
C PHE A 182 -0.76 19.20 0.44
N ASN A 183 -1.73 19.99 0.90
CA ASN A 183 -2.59 19.60 2.01
C ASN A 183 -3.96 19.23 1.44
N ASP A 184 -4.27 17.93 1.38
CA ASP A 184 -5.60 17.49 1.01
C ASP A 184 -6.58 17.84 2.13
N THR A 185 -7.44 18.83 1.89
CA THR A 185 -8.43 19.30 2.86
C THR A 185 -9.81 19.02 2.29
N ALA A 186 -10.43 17.94 2.76
CA ALA A 186 -11.78 17.60 2.34
C ALA A 186 -12.81 18.61 2.88
N VAL A 187 -13.74 19.04 2.03
CA VAL A 187 -14.88 19.89 2.40
C VAL A 187 -16.14 19.06 2.57
N ASP A 188 -17.09 19.55 3.37
CA ASP A 188 -18.43 18.95 3.46
C ASP A 188 -19.10 18.94 2.07
N SER A 189 -19.83 17.87 1.77
CA SER A 189 -20.59 17.68 0.54
C SER A 189 -21.90 16.96 0.85
N SER A 190 -22.72 16.75 -0.18
CA SER A 190 -23.96 15.98 -0.07
C SER A 190 -24.12 14.96 -1.21
N LEU A 191 -25.12 14.09 -1.08
CA LEU A 191 -25.55 13.19 -2.16
C LEU A 191 -25.99 13.98 -3.41
N ASP A 192 -26.65 15.13 -3.23
CA ASP A 192 -27.08 16.00 -4.33
C ASP A 192 -25.88 16.67 -5.02
N ASP A 193 -24.86 17.09 -4.27
CA ASP A 193 -23.63 17.63 -4.86
C ASP A 193 -22.90 16.57 -5.68
N MET A 194 -22.85 15.32 -5.19
CA MET A 194 -22.29 14.20 -5.94
C MET A 194 -23.09 13.95 -7.22
N ARG A 195 -24.43 13.97 -7.16
CA ARG A 195 -25.29 13.83 -8.34
C ARG A 195 -25.01 14.93 -9.37
N GLN A 196 -24.83 16.18 -8.93
CA GLN A 196 -24.51 17.30 -9.81
C GLN A 196 -23.12 17.13 -10.45
N PHE A 197 -22.12 16.73 -9.66
CA PHE A 197 -20.77 16.43 -10.15
C PHE A 197 -20.80 15.33 -11.22
N LEU A 198 -21.57 14.26 -10.98
CA LEU A 198 -21.69 13.12 -11.88
C LEU A 198 -22.49 13.42 -13.15
N ALA A 199 -23.21 14.54 -13.23
CA ALA A 199 -24.00 14.91 -14.41
C ALA A 199 -23.13 15.03 -15.68
N GLU A 200 -21.85 15.36 -15.51
CA GLU A 200 -20.89 15.45 -16.59
C GLU A 200 -20.40 14.11 -17.12
N TYR A 201 -20.55 13.01 -16.38
CA TYR A 201 -20.06 11.68 -16.73
C TYR A 201 -21.14 10.85 -17.45
N THR A 202 -21.73 11.42 -18.50
CA THR A 202 -22.71 10.71 -19.33
C THR A 202 -22.07 9.49 -20.01
N PRO A 203 -22.85 8.46 -20.37
CA PRO A 203 -22.31 7.28 -21.05
C PRO A 203 -21.51 7.63 -22.31
N GLU A 204 -21.98 8.59 -23.11
CA GLU A 204 -21.30 9.02 -24.33
C GLU A 204 -19.91 9.59 -24.03
N ARG A 205 -19.81 10.52 -23.07
CA ARG A 205 -18.53 11.13 -22.68
C ARG A 205 -17.58 10.12 -22.07
N VAL A 206 -18.08 9.22 -21.22
CA VAL A 206 -17.27 8.18 -20.57
C VAL A 206 -16.71 7.22 -21.62
N CYS A 207 -17.52 6.80 -22.59
CA CYS A 207 -17.07 5.95 -23.69
C CYS A 207 -16.04 6.66 -24.58
N GLU A 208 -16.22 7.95 -24.87
CA GLU A 208 -15.25 8.75 -25.63
C GLU A 208 -13.89 8.82 -24.92
N ILE A 209 -13.89 9.15 -23.63
CA ILE A 209 -12.68 9.27 -22.82
C ILE A 209 -11.99 7.90 -22.74
N SER A 210 -12.71 6.88 -22.26
CA SER A 210 -12.11 5.59 -21.88
C SER A 210 -11.91 4.59 -23.01
N GLY A 211 -12.65 4.73 -24.11
CA GLY A 211 -12.64 3.80 -25.23
C GLY A 211 -13.52 2.55 -25.05
N ILE A 212 -14.20 2.40 -23.91
CA ILE A 212 -15.13 1.27 -23.70
C ILE A 212 -16.45 1.51 -24.44
N SER A 213 -17.21 0.45 -24.69
CA SER A 213 -18.56 0.58 -25.25
C SER A 213 -19.60 0.92 -24.18
N GLU A 214 -20.69 1.57 -24.59
CA GLU A 214 -21.81 1.86 -23.69
C GLU A 214 -22.42 0.58 -23.09
N LYS A 215 -22.44 -0.51 -23.86
CA LYS A 215 -22.88 -1.84 -23.38
C LYS A 215 -22.03 -2.32 -22.20
N GLN A 216 -20.71 -2.16 -22.29
CA GLN A 216 -19.78 -2.54 -21.21
C GLN A 216 -19.94 -1.65 -19.97
N LEU A 217 -20.11 -0.34 -20.16
CA LEU A 217 -20.38 0.58 -19.05
C LEU A 217 -21.69 0.23 -18.32
N ARG A 218 -22.76 -0.07 -19.09
CA ARG A 218 -24.05 -0.50 -18.54
C ARG A 218 -23.95 -1.85 -17.83
N LEU A 219 -23.20 -2.82 -18.38
CA LEU A 219 -22.93 -4.10 -17.73
C LEU A 219 -22.31 -3.90 -16.33
N LEU A 220 -21.29 -3.04 -16.21
CA LEU A 220 -20.66 -2.73 -14.94
C LEU A 220 -21.67 -2.10 -13.95
N ALA A 221 -22.46 -1.12 -14.41
CA ALA A 221 -23.50 -0.50 -13.58
C ALA A 221 -24.59 -1.50 -13.14
N ASP A 222 -24.98 -2.43 -14.01
CA ASP A 222 -25.92 -3.48 -13.66
C ASP A 222 -25.34 -4.43 -12.61
N MET A 223 -24.07 -4.81 -12.70
CA MET A 223 -23.40 -5.66 -11.69
C MET A 223 -23.36 -4.99 -10.31
N TYR A 224 -23.01 -3.70 -10.24
CA TYR A 224 -23.05 -2.97 -8.96
C TYR A 224 -24.48 -2.76 -8.46
N GLY A 225 -25.42 -2.42 -9.34
CA GLY A 225 -26.80 -2.06 -8.97
C GLY A 225 -27.77 -3.22 -8.75
N ASP A 226 -27.40 -4.46 -9.09
CA ASP A 226 -28.23 -5.64 -8.86
C ASP A 226 -28.24 -6.05 -7.38
N ARG A 227 -29.35 -5.81 -6.69
CA ARG A 227 -29.51 -6.08 -5.25
C ARG A 227 -29.56 -7.58 -4.92
N ASP A 228 -29.84 -8.43 -5.89
CA ASP A 228 -29.93 -9.88 -5.70
C ASP A 228 -28.56 -10.56 -5.92
N ARG A 229 -27.52 -9.79 -6.22
CA ARG A 229 -26.18 -10.30 -6.52
C ARG A 229 -25.11 -9.73 -5.62
N ASN A 230 -24.33 -10.66 -5.06
CA ASN A 230 -23.15 -10.37 -4.26
C ASN A 230 -21.99 -9.92 -5.17
N THR A 231 -21.46 -8.72 -4.93
CA THR A 231 -20.43 -8.12 -5.78
C THR A 231 -19.12 -7.96 -5.03
N VAL A 232 -18.03 -8.48 -5.59
CA VAL A 232 -16.67 -8.32 -5.07
C VAL A 232 -15.83 -7.54 -6.09
N SER A 233 -15.33 -6.37 -5.69
CA SER A 233 -14.34 -5.63 -6.49
C SER A 233 -12.94 -5.98 -6.03
N LEU A 234 -12.06 -6.27 -6.98
CA LEU A 234 -10.68 -6.68 -6.71
C LEU A 234 -9.73 -5.80 -7.50
N TRP A 235 -8.78 -5.18 -6.82
CA TRP A 235 -7.75 -4.37 -7.48
C TRP A 235 -6.38 -4.59 -6.86
N CYS A 236 -5.34 -4.27 -7.64
CA CYS A 236 -3.96 -4.31 -7.18
C CYS A 236 -3.20 -3.10 -7.78
N MET A 237 -2.12 -3.33 -8.52
CA MET A 237 -1.24 -2.25 -8.98
C MET A 237 -1.83 -1.39 -10.09
N GLY A 238 -2.79 -1.89 -10.89
CA GLY A 238 -3.47 -1.05 -11.89
C GLY A 238 -4.11 0.19 -11.27
N VAL A 239 -4.64 0.05 -10.05
CA VAL A 239 -5.28 1.12 -9.28
C VAL A 239 -4.30 1.82 -8.34
N ASN A 240 -3.35 1.10 -7.74
CA ASN A 240 -2.46 1.69 -6.74
C ASN A 240 -1.24 2.39 -7.34
N GLN A 241 -0.65 1.88 -8.43
CA GLN A 241 0.46 2.53 -9.15
C GLN A 241 -0.09 3.53 -10.16
N HIS A 242 -0.87 4.47 -9.63
CA HIS A 242 -1.64 5.44 -10.39
C HIS A 242 -1.45 6.82 -9.76
N VAL A 243 -1.27 7.86 -10.59
CA VAL A 243 -1.04 9.23 -10.11
C VAL A 243 -2.25 9.83 -9.38
N ARG A 244 -3.42 9.17 -9.49
CA ARG A 244 -4.63 9.42 -8.69
C ARG A 244 -5.11 8.14 -8.02
N GLY A 245 -4.21 7.27 -7.60
CA GLY A 245 -4.55 5.95 -7.06
C GLY A 245 -5.42 6.02 -5.81
N THR A 246 -5.21 7.01 -4.94
CA THR A 246 -6.07 7.25 -3.77
C THR A 246 -7.52 7.52 -4.19
N TRP A 247 -7.73 8.37 -5.21
CA TRP A 247 -9.07 8.65 -5.73
C TRP A 247 -9.73 7.43 -6.34
N MET A 248 -8.97 6.62 -7.08
CA MET A 248 -9.52 5.39 -7.67
C MET A 248 -9.90 4.36 -6.59
N ASN A 249 -9.10 4.23 -5.52
CA ASN A 249 -9.49 3.45 -4.34
C ASN A 249 -10.80 4.00 -3.74
N ASN A 250 -10.92 5.33 -3.59
CA ASN A 250 -12.13 5.94 -3.07
C ASN A 250 -13.35 5.68 -3.96
N LEU A 251 -13.21 5.83 -5.27
CA LEU A 251 -14.30 5.59 -6.23
C LEU A 251 -14.75 4.11 -6.24
N ILE A 252 -13.84 3.14 -6.16
CA ILE A 252 -14.23 1.73 -6.04
C ILE A 252 -15.02 1.50 -4.75
N ASN A 253 -14.58 2.09 -3.64
CA ASN A 253 -15.31 2.00 -2.38
C ASN A 253 -16.67 2.73 -2.47
N ASP A 254 -16.78 3.87 -3.14
CA ASP A 254 -18.03 4.60 -3.34
C ASP A 254 -19.07 3.76 -4.09
N LEU A 255 -18.65 2.98 -5.08
CA LEU A 255 -19.53 2.04 -5.79
C LEU A 255 -20.17 1.01 -4.83
N HIS A 256 -19.41 0.51 -3.87
CA HIS A 256 -19.90 -0.43 -2.85
C HIS A 256 -20.73 0.28 -1.77
N LEU A 257 -20.29 1.44 -1.30
CA LEU A 257 -20.95 2.22 -0.27
C LEU A 257 -22.34 2.66 -0.74
N LEU A 258 -22.46 3.25 -1.93
CA LEU A 258 -23.74 3.72 -2.46
C LEU A 258 -24.72 2.59 -2.80
N THR A 259 -24.25 1.35 -2.93
CA THR A 259 -25.09 0.18 -3.19
C THR A 259 -25.30 -0.70 -1.95
N GLY A 260 -24.74 -0.33 -0.79
CA GLY A 260 -24.84 -1.10 0.45
C GLY A 260 -24.12 -2.46 0.41
N LYS A 261 -23.21 -2.65 -0.56
CA LYS A 261 -22.49 -3.91 -0.83
C LYS A 261 -21.15 -3.96 -0.12
N ILE A 262 -21.14 -3.84 1.20
CA ILE A 262 -19.92 -3.82 2.01
C ILE A 262 -20.11 -4.60 3.33
N SER A 263 -19.03 -5.19 3.84
CA SER A 263 -18.99 -5.91 5.13
C SER A 263 -20.01 -7.04 5.24
N ARG A 264 -20.34 -7.69 4.13
CA ARG A 264 -21.20 -8.88 4.05
C ARG A 264 -20.53 -9.94 3.18
N PRO A 265 -20.73 -11.25 3.45
CA PRO A 265 -20.14 -12.30 2.65
C PRO A 265 -20.43 -12.12 1.14
N GLY A 266 -19.38 -12.04 0.33
CA GLY A 266 -19.44 -11.85 -1.12
C GLY A 266 -19.74 -10.40 -1.57
N ASN A 267 -19.82 -9.45 -0.65
CA ASN A 267 -20.07 -8.03 -0.92
C ASN A 267 -19.00 -7.17 -0.28
N ASN A 268 -17.85 -7.03 -0.95
CA ASN A 268 -16.74 -6.24 -0.43
C ASN A 268 -15.87 -5.64 -1.56
N PRO A 269 -15.41 -4.40 -1.38
CA PRO A 269 -14.27 -3.87 -2.12
C PRO A 269 -12.97 -4.41 -1.46
N LEU A 270 -12.28 -5.32 -2.14
CA LEU A 270 -11.11 -6.01 -1.61
C LEU A 270 -9.82 -5.59 -2.34
N SER A 271 -9.09 -4.65 -1.75
CA SER A 271 -7.75 -4.27 -2.20
C SER A 271 -6.78 -5.45 -1.99
N LEU A 272 -6.19 -5.96 -3.07
CA LEU A 272 -5.22 -7.05 -2.97
C LEU A 272 -3.81 -6.53 -2.71
N THR A 273 -3.19 -7.08 -1.67
CA THR A 273 -1.80 -6.80 -1.33
C THR A 273 -0.85 -7.70 -2.12
N GLY A 274 0.20 -7.12 -2.70
CA GLY A 274 1.16 -7.87 -3.52
C GLY A 274 2.23 -8.60 -2.71
N GLN A 275 2.82 -7.94 -1.71
CA GLN A 275 3.90 -8.52 -0.90
C GLN A 275 3.35 -9.37 0.26
N PRO A 276 4.10 -10.40 0.71
CA PRO A 276 3.60 -11.36 1.70
C PRO A 276 3.31 -10.74 3.07
N SER A 277 3.94 -9.60 3.41
CA SER A 277 3.72 -8.89 4.67
C SER A 277 3.77 -7.36 4.51
N ALA A 278 3.34 -6.84 3.36
CA ALA A 278 3.09 -5.40 3.28
C ALA A 278 1.98 -4.99 4.28
N CYS A 279 0.98 -5.84 4.53
CA CYS A 279 0.03 -5.68 5.64
C CYS A 279 0.75 -5.79 6.99
N GLY A 280 1.11 -7.01 7.39
CA GLY A 280 1.63 -7.35 8.72
C GLY A 280 2.84 -6.56 9.17
N THR A 281 3.68 -6.11 8.24
CA THR A 281 4.96 -5.47 8.56
C THR A 281 5.05 -4.04 8.06
N ALA A 282 4.72 -3.77 6.80
CA ALA A 282 4.88 -2.39 6.31
C ALA A 282 3.84 -1.45 6.94
N ARG A 283 2.59 -1.89 6.95
CA ARG A 283 1.42 -1.09 7.34
C ARG A 283 1.12 -1.21 8.83
N GLU A 284 0.92 -2.42 9.34
CA GLU A 284 0.52 -2.66 10.74
C GLU A 284 1.61 -2.22 11.74
N VAL A 285 2.87 -2.62 11.52
CA VAL A 285 4.01 -2.12 12.33
C VAL A 285 4.33 -0.65 12.04
N GLY A 286 3.91 -0.11 10.90
CA GLY A 286 4.10 1.30 10.57
C GLY A 286 5.52 1.67 10.16
N THR A 287 6.17 0.86 9.31
CA THR A 287 7.53 1.13 8.82
C THR A 287 7.59 2.19 7.71
N LEU A 288 6.67 3.16 7.72
CA LEU A 288 6.60 4.28 6.78
C LEU A 288 7.02 5.59 7.41
N SER A 289 7.44 6.55 6.58
CA SER A 289 8.10 7.79 7.04
C SER A 289 7.23 8.71 7.88
N ASN A 290 5.92 8.47 7.95
CA ASN A 290 4.94 9.22 8.71
C ASN A 290 4.23 8.41 9.81
N ARG A 291 4.60 7.13 10.00
CA ARG A 291 3.83 6.17 10.82
C ARG A 291 4.52 5.78 12.12
N LEU A 292 3.68 5.34 13.06
CA LEU A 292 3.96 4.51 14.23
C LEU A 292 3.10 3.23 14.10
N PRO A 293 3.31 2.19 14.94
CA PRO A 293 2.52 0.97 14.87
C PRO A 293 1.01 1.21 15.08
N ALA A 294 0.17 0.32 14.53
CA ALA A 294 -1.29 0.32 14.66
C ALA A 294 -1.98 1.63 14.22
N ASP A 295 -1.84 1.98 12.93
CA ASP A 295 -2.40 3.18 12.28
C ASP A 295 -1.98 4.53 12.86
N MET A 296 -1.16 4.53 13.91
CA MET A 296 -0.66 5.74 14.53
C MET A 296 0.28 6.53 13.61
N LEU A 297 0.37 7.82 13.88
CA LEU A 297 1.09 8.80 13.08
C LEU A 297 2.09 9.54 13.94
N VAL A 298 3.27 9.79 13.40
CA VAL A 298 4.30 10.59 14.08
C VAL A 298 3.85 12.04 14.26
N THR A 299 2.87 12.53 13.50
CA THR A 299 2.36 13.90 13.57
C THR A 299 1.42 14.13 14.75
N ILE A 300 0.82 13.08 15.31
CA ILE A 300 -0.16 13.17 16.39
C ILE A 300 0.55 13.04 17.75
N PRO A 301 0.49 14.06 18.63
CA PRO A 301 1.19 14.03 19.92
C PRO A 301 0.87 12.83 20.81
N GLU A 302 -0.41 12.47 20.92
CA GLU A 302 -0.91 11.37 21.75
C GLU A 302 -0.38 10.02 21.27
N HIS A 303 -0.21 9.87 19.96
CA HIS A 303 0.37 8.68 19.34
C HIS A 303 1.86 8.52 19.69
N ARG A 304 2.61 9.63 19.67
CA ARG A 304 4.01 9.65 20.09
C ARG A 304 4.15 9.34 21.57
N GLU A 305 3.33 9.96 22.42
CA GLU A 305 3.34 9.71 23.87
C GLU A 305 3.10 8.23 24.20
N LYS A 306 2.13 7.58 23.54
CA LYS A 306 1.89 6.14 23.69
C LYS A 306 3.13 5.32 23.33
N ALA A 307 3.75 5.60 22.18
CA ALA A 307 4.95 4.89 21.73
C ALA A 307 6.15 5.14 22.66
N GLU A 308 6.37 6.37 23.10
CA GLU A 308 7.43 6.76 24.04
C GLU A 308 7.29 6.02 25.37
N LYS A 309 6.07 5.98 25.93
CA LYS A 309 5.79 5.25 27.17
C LYS A 309 6.07 3.75 27.04
N LEU A 310 5.61 3.13 25.96
CA LEU A 310 5.83 1.69 25.72
C LEU A 310 7.31 1.35 25.53
N TRP A 311 8.06 2.23 24.87
CA TRP A 311 9.50 2.05 24.64
C TRP A 311 10.39 2.58 25.77
N GLY A 312 9.81 3.12 26.85
CA GLY A 312 10.57 3.66 27.99
C GLY A 312 11.41 4.89 27.65
N LEU A 313 10.90 5.75 26.75
CA LEU A 313 11.57 6.97 26.30
C LEU A 313 11.09 8.18 27.10
N GLU A 314 11.93 9.21 27.15
CA GLU A 314 11.52 10.51 27.67
C GLU A 314 10.44 11.14 26.78
N PRO A 315 9.45 11.86 27.34
CA PRO A 315 8.43 12.52 26.56
C PRO A 315 9.01 13.49 25.51
N GLY A 316 8.51 13.40 24.27
CA GLY A 316 8.97 14.22 23.13
C GLY A 316 10.23 13.72 22.43
N THR A 317 10.71 12.52 22.74
CA THR A 317 11.85 11.88 22.06
C THR A 317 11.56 11.60 20.58
N ILE A 318 10.36 11.13 20.23
CA ILE A 318 10.03 10.74 18.85
C ILE A 318 9.83 12.00 17.99
N PRO A 319 10.48 12.12 16.82
CA PRO A 319 10.31 13.30 15.97
C PRO A 319 8.88 13.45 15.44
N ALA A 320 8.33 14.66 15.52
CA ALA A 320 6.96 14.96 15.08
C ALA A 320 6.81 15.10 13.55
N LYS A 321 7.90 15.41 12.83
CA LYS A 321 7.88 15.67 11.39
C LYS A 321 8.06 14.38 10.59
N PRO A 322 7.23 14.09 9.58
CA PRO A 322 7.47 12.97 8.67
C PRO A 322 8.85 13.01 8.00
N GLY A 323 9.46 11.85 7.82
CA GLY A 323 10.73 11.69 7.11
C GLY A 323 10.56 11.71 5.59
N TYR A 324 11.61 11.32 4.86
CA TYR A 324 11.53 11.11 3.41
C TYR A 324 10.72 9.84 3.09
N HIS A 325 9.64 9.95 2.30
CA HIS A 325 9.03 8.76 1.67
C HIS A 325 9.95 8.21 0.58
N THR A 326 9.74 6.98 0.11
CA THR A 326 10.65 6.25 -0.80
C THR A 326 11.23 7.10 -1.93
N VAL A 327 10.41 7.67 -2.82
CA VAL A 327 10.93 8.45 -3.97
C VAL A 327 11.80 9.63 -3.50
N ASP A 328 11.36 10.34 -2.45
CA ASP A 328 12.09 11.47 -1.89
C ASP A 328 13.35 11.06 -1.14
N MET A 329 13.36 9.86 -0.56
CA MET A 329 14.50 9.31 0.15
C MET A 329 15.64 9.05 -0.81
N PHE A 330 15.34 8.52 -2.01
CA PHE A 330 16.34 8.31 -3.05
C PHE A 330 16.73 9.61 -3.76
N ARG A 331 15.81 10.57 -3.95
CA ARG A 331 16.17 11.95 -4.36
C ARG A 331 17.16 12.57 -3.37
N ALA A 332 16.87 12.48 -2.07
CA ALA A 332 17.72 13.00 -1.00
C ALA A 332 19.07 12.27 -0.91
N LEU A 333 19.12 10.97 -1.22
CA LEU A 333 20.38 10.23 -1.37
C LEU A 333 21.19 10.76 -2.56
N VAL A 334 20.54 11.04 -3.70
CA VAL A 334 21.22 11.59 -4.89
C VAL A 334 21.79 12.98 -4.61
N ARG A 335 21.00 13.86 -3.97
CA ARG A 335 21.43 15.22 -3.58
C ARG A 335 22.53 15.25 -2.51
N GLY A 336 22.70 14.17 -1.75
CA GLY A 336 23.64 14.12 -0.62
C GLY A 336 23.06 14.59 0.73
N ASP A 337 21.76 14.89 0.79
CA ASP A 337 21.03 15.17 2.04
C ASP A 337 21.01 13.93 2.95
N VAL A 338 20.83 12.75 2.36
CA VAL A 338 20.98 11.45 3.03
C VAL A 338 22.38 10.92 2.75
N LYS A 339 23.24 10.95 3.79
CA LYS A 339 24.64 10.52 3.68
C LYS A 339 24.87 9.04 4.01
N ALA A 340 23.96 8.44 4.80
CA ALA A 340 24.01 7.03 5.14
C ALA A 340 22.64 6.39 4.92
N MET A 341 22.60 5.30 4.17
CA MET A 341 21.39 4.52 3.90
C MET A 341 21.63 3.04 4.14
N TRP A 342 20.72 2.40 4.85
CA TRP A 342 20.70 0.95 5.00
C TRP A 342 19.47 0.37 4.31
N ILE A 343 19.70 -0.49 3.33
CA ILE A 343 18.69 -1.14 2.51
C ILE A 343 18.59 -2.61 2.94
N GLN A 344 17.39 -3.11 3.23
CA GLN A 344 17.20 -4.51 3.62
C GLN A 344 16.02 -5.14 2.89
N VAL A 345 16.20 -6.37 2.39
CA VAL A 345 15.13 -7.21 1.80
C VAL A 345 14.43 -6.52 0.61
N THR A 346 15.15 -5.71 -0.15
CA THR A 346 14.62 -4.98 -1.30
C THR A 346 15.74 -4.63 -2.29
N ASN A 347 15.38 -4.45 -3.56
CA ASN A 347 16.32 -4.25 -4.67
C ASN A 347 16.01 -2.96 -5.47
N PRO A 348 16.11 -1.76 -4.84
CA PRO A 348 15.71 -0.47 -5.41
C PRO A 348 16.40 -0.10 -6.73
N TRP A 349 17.62 -0.57 -6.99
CA TRP A 349 18.29 -0.36 -8.29
C TRP A 349 17.69 -1.19 -9.43
N VAL A 350 16.64 -1.96 -9.16
CA VAL A 350 15.80 -2.62 -10.16
C VAL A 350 14.36 -2.13 -10.11
N THR A 351 13.84 -1.83 -8.91
CA THR A 351 12.40 -1.64 -8.70
C THR A 351 11.96 -0.18 -8.58
N LEU A 352 12.86 0.78 -8.40
CA LEU A 352 12.49 2.19 -8.40
C LEU A 352 12.18 2.70 -9.82
N PRO A 353 11.25 3.65 -9.98
CA PRO A 353 11.01 4.30 -11.25
C PRO A 353 12.17 5.22 -11.63
N HIS A 354 12.41 5.42 -12.92
CA HIS A 354 13.45 6.32 -13.45
C HIS A 354 14.86 6.03 -12.89
N LEU A 355 15.31 4.77 -13.00
CA LEU A 355 16.61 4.30 -12.46
C LEU A 355 17.81 5.15 -12.89
N ASN A 356 17.77 5.74 -14.09
CA ASN A 356 18.83 6.62 -14.61
C ASN A 356 19.08 7.86 -13.74
N ARG A 357 18.16 8.21 -12.82
CA ARG A 357 18.33 9.32 -11.86
C ARG A 357 19.19 8.94 -10.65
N PHE A 358 19.41 7.65 -10.39
CA PHE A 358 20.09 7.16 -9.20
C PHE A 358 21.52 6.72 -9.53
N GLU A 359 22.34 7.67 -9.98
CA GLU A 359 23.77 7.44 -10.12
C GLU A 359 24.41 7.27 -8.73
N ARG A 360 24.96 6.07 -8.51
CA ARG A 360 25.66 5.68 -7.28
C ARG A 360 26.86 4.82 -7.64
N GLN A 361 27.98 5.09 -7.00
CA GLN A 361 29.15 4.23 -7.02
C GLN A 361 29.76 4.11 -5.63
N PRO A 362 30.24 2.93 -5.21
CA PRO A 362 30.91 2.79 -3.92
C PRO A 362 32.03 3.82 -3.73
N GLY A 363 32.06 4.45 -2.55
CA GLY A 363 33.05 5.46 -2.19
C GLY A 363 32.75 6.89 -2.66
N ASP A 364 31.57 7.20 -3.20
CA ASP A 364 31.20 8.54 -3.67
C ASP A 364 30.83 9.58 -2.58
N GLY A 365 31.24 9.33 -1.33
CA GLY A 365 30.97 10.20 -0.18
C GLY A 365 29.64 9.91 0.54
N ARG A 366 28.80 9.03 -0.02
CA ARG A 366 27.63 8.43 0.65
C ARG A 366 27.98 7.01 1.09
N PHE A 367 27.39 6.55 2.18
CA PHE A 367 27.59 5.20 2.72
C PHE A 367 26.30 4.38 2.64
N VAL A 368 26.25 3.41 1.73
CA VAL A 368 25.12 2.54 1.48
C VAL A 368 25.43 1.13 1.96
N VAL A 369 24.66 0.66 2.94
CA VAL A 369 24.68 -0.71 3.43
C VAL A 369 23.53 -1.48 2.78
N VAL A 370 23.77 -2.69 2.29
CA VAL A 370 22.74 -3.55 1.73
C VAL A 370 22.76 -4.90 2.41
N SER A 371 21.66 -5.27 3.05
CA SER A 371 21.40 -6.61 3.59
C SER A 371 20.60 -7.40 2.58
N ASP A 372 21.21 -8.44 2.00
CA ASP A 372 20.63 -9.25 0.94
C ASP A 372 21.07 -10.71 1.07
N ILE A 373 20.25 -11.61 0.55
CA ILE A 373 20.54 -13.04 0.50
C ILE A 373 21.32 -13.41 -0.78
N TYR A 374 21.33 -12.52 -1.78
CA TYR A 374 22.04 -12.72 -3.05
C TYR A 374 22.82 -11.47 -3.49
N PRO A 375 23.83 -11.63 -4.36
CA PRO A 375 24.34 -10.51 -5.15
C PRO A 375 23.25 -9.96 -6.09
N THR A 376 22.95 -8.68 -6.00
CA THR A 376 21.93 -7.99 -6.80
C THR A 376 22.50 -6.72 -7.46
N PRO A 377 21.78 -6.10 -8.41
CA PRO A 377 22.11 -4.75 -8.86
C PRO A 377 22.21 -3.73 -7.72
N THR A 378 21.41 -3.88 -6.66
CA THR A 378 21.51 -3.03 -5.47
C THR A 378 22.77 -3.32 -4.65
N THR A 379 23.18 -4.58 -4.45
CA THR A 379 24.43 -4.86 -3.73
C THR A 379 25.66 -4.37 -4.49
N ARG A 380 25.63 -4.34 -5.83
CA ARG A 380 26.71 -3.73 -6.64
C ARG A 380 26.84 -2.22 -6.42
N ALA A 381 25.78 -1.56 -5.99
CA ALA A 381 25.78 -0.14 -5.64
C ALA A 381 26.09 0.11 -4.16
N ALA A 382 26.39 -0.91 -3.36
CA ALA A 382 26.64 -0.79 -1.92
C ALA A 382 28.11 -0.55 -1.57
N ASP A 383 28.37 0.14 -0.47
CA ASP A 383 29.70 0.23 0.15
C ASP A 383 29.97 -0.94 1.11
N LEU A 384 28.90 -1.47 1.71
CA LEU A 384 28.93 -2.62 2.59
C LEU A 384 27.77 -3.56 2.28
N ILE A 385 28.06 -4.84 2.14
CA ILE A 385 27.06 -5.89 1.94
C ILE A 385 27.05 -6.76 3.19
N LEU A 386 25.86 -6.97 3.77
CA LEU A 386 25.66 -7.87 4.91
C LEU A 386 24.93 -9.12 4.43
N PRO A 387 25.48 -10.33 4.64
CA PRO A 387 24.79 -11.56 4.28
C PRO A 387 23.58 -11.79 5.20
N SER A 388 22.39 -11.88 4.63
CA SER A 388 21.15 -12.07 5.40
C SER A 388 20.66 -13.52 5.40
N ALA A 389 19.98 -13.92 6.48
CA ALA A 389 19.23 -15.16 6.56
C ALA A 389 17.87 -15.01 5.86
N GLY A 390 17.54 -15.94 4.96
CA GLY A 390 16.32 -15.93 4.16
C GLY A 390 15.20 -16.82 4.72
N TRP A 391 13.96 -16.33 4.70
CA TRP A 391 12.74 -17.12 4.95
C TRP A 391 12.83 -18.07 6.16
N VAL A 392 12.84 -19.40 5.95
CA VAL A 392 12.84 -20.43 7.01
C VAL A 392 14.21 -20.67 7.65
N GLU A 393 15.25 -19.96 7.23
CA GLU A 393 16.54 -19.90 7.93
C GLU A 393 16.45 -19.12 9.26
N ARG A 394 15.30 -18.48 9.51
CA ARG A 394 14.96 -17.70 10.68
C ARG A 394 13.51 -17.90 11.12
N GLU A 395 13.21 -17.54 12.36
CA GLU A 395 11.83 -17.42 12.84
C GLU A 395 11.18 -16.17 12.23
N GLY A 396 9.89 -16.21 11.94
CA GLY A 396 9.22 -15.07 11.36
C GLY A 396 7.70 -15.09 11.45
N VAL A 397 7.14 -13.91 11.20
CA VAL A 397 5.71 -13.64 11.18
C VAL A 397 5.41 -12.77 9.96
N PHE A 398 4.41 -13.15 9.18
CA PHE A 398 3.86 -12.36 8.06
C PHE A 398 2.35 -12.16 8.21
N GLY A 399 1.85 -11.00 7.81
CA GLY A 399 0.41 -10.69 7.72
C GLY A 399 -0.01 -10.47 6.27
N ASN A 400 -1.00 -11.23 5.79
CA ASN A 400 -1.45 -11.18 4.39
C ASN A 400 -2.62 -10.20 4.14
N THR A 401 -3.12 -10.13 2.90
CA THR A 401 -4.22 -9.22 2.49
C THR A 401 -5.50 -9.30 3.36
N GLU A 402 -5.86 -10.47 3.86
CA GLU A 402 -7.09 -10.67 4.64
C GLU A 402 -6.87 -10.53 6.16
N ARG A 403 -5.82 -9.82 6.58
CA ARG A 403 -5.44 -9.60 7.98
C ARG A 403 -5.01 -10.88 8.70
N ARG A 404 -4.62 -11.92 7.96
CA ARG A 404 -4.18 -13.20 8.56
C ARG A 404 -2.69 -13.15 8.89
N THR A 405 -2.39 -13.16 10.18
CA THR A 405 -1.03 -13.30 10.71
C THR A 405 -0.61 -14.77 10.77
N GLN A 406 0.53 -15.09 10.17
CA GLN A 406 1.07 -16.45 10.08
C GLN A 406 2.51 -16.47 10.60
N HIS A 407 2.75 -17.30 11.62
CA HIS A 407 4.07 -17.55 12.21
C HIS A 407 4.72 -18.79 11.62
N TRP A 408 6.06 -18.78 11.54
CA TRP A 408 6.85 -19.98 11.32
C TRP A 408 8.09 -19.99 12.23
N ASN A 409 8.44 -21.17 12.72
CA ASN A 409 9.71 -21.39 13.40
C ASN A 409 10.85 -21.50 12.39
N LYS A 410 12.07 -21.19 12.82
CA LYS A 410 13.29 -21.52 12.08
C LYS A 410 13.35 -23.03 11.80
N MET A 411 13.64 -23.41 10.56
CA MET A 411 13.67 -24.82 10.11
C MET A 411 15.06 -25.29 9.70
N ILE A 412 15.93 -24.38 9.24
CA ILE A 412 17.30 -24.67 8.80
C ILE A 412 18.25 -23.57 9.27
N ASP A 413 19.55 -23.86 9.29
CA ASP A 413 20.56 -22.84 9.58
C ASP A 413 20.88 -22.01 8.33
N PRO A 414 21.10 -20.68 8.47
CA PRO A 414 21.54 -19.85 7.37
C PRO A 414 22.97 -20.21 6.93
N PRO A 415 23.31 -20.04 5.65
CA PRO A 415 24.63 -20.41 5.14
C PRO A 415 25.74 -19.49 5.66
N GLY A 416 26.88 -20.09 6.03
CA GLY A 416 28.07 -19.36 6.44
C GLY A 416 27.83 -18.46 7.65
N GLU A 417 28.00 -17.16 7.47
CA GLU A 417 27.85 -16.14 8.52
C GLU A 417 26.58 -15.30 8.33
N ALA A 418 25.64 -15.74 7.50
CA ALA A 418 24.39 -15.03 7.28
C ALA A 418 23.55 -14.92 8.57
N LYS A 419 22.94 -13.75 8.77
CA LYS A 419 22.19 -13.41 9.99
C LYS A 419 20.84 -12.77 9.69
N GLU A 420 19.89 -12.89 10.60
CA GLU A 420 18.57 -12.26 10.48
C GLU A 420 18.68 -10.74 10.43
N ASP A 421 17.82 -10.08 9.64
CA ASP A 421 17.86 -8.62 9.51
C ASP A 421 17.60 -7.90 10.87
N ALA A 422 16.64 -8.38 11.67
CA ALA A 422 16.42 -7.92 13.04
C ALA A 422 17.64 -8.09 13.96
N TRP A 423 18.36 -9.21 13.84
CA TRP A 423 19.62 -9.43 14.57
C TRP A 423 20.66 -8.38 14.17
N GLN A 424 20.82 -8.12 12.86
CA GLN A 424 21.75 -7.10 12.37
C GLN A 424 21.40 -5.72 12.96
N ILE A 425 20.12 -5.36 12.97
CA ILE A 425 19.61 -4.09 13.52
C ILE A 425 19.98 -3.95 15.01
N MET A 426 19.68 -4.98 15.81
CA MET A 426 19.97 -4.96 17.25
C MET A 426 21.48 -4.92 17.54
N GLU A 427 22.31 -5.63 16.77
CA GLU A 427 23.76 -5.64 16.94
C GLU A 427 24.42 -4.31 16.55
N VAL A 428 23.90 -3.64 15.53
CA VAL A 428 24.29 -2.26 15.20
C VAL A 428 23.87 -1.32 16.32
N ALA A 429 22.64 -1.42 16.82
CA ALA A 429 22.15 -0.60 17.92
C ALA A 429 23.04 -0.74 19.17
N LYS A 430 23.44 -1.96 19.55
CA LYS A 430 24.36 -2.22 20.66
C LYS A 430 25.70 -1.50 20.47
N ARG A 431 26.31 -1.60 19.27
CA ARG A 431 27.58 -0.93 18.95
C ARG A 431 27.49 0.59 18.92
N MET A 432 26.30 1.12 18.69
CA MET A 432 26.02 2.56 18.72
C MET A 432 25.58 3.07 20.11
N GLY A 433 25.65 2.24 21.15
CA GLY A 433 25.25 2.61 22.51
C GLY A 433 23.73 2.61 22.76
N MET A 434 22.96 2.09 21.82
CA MET A 434 21.48 2.05 21.84
C MET A 434 20.95 0.66 22.20
N GLY A 435 21.80 -0.22 22.74
CA GLY A 435 21.41 -1.60 23.10
C GLY A 435 20.30 -1.68 24.15
N HIS A 436 20.11 -0.63 24.96
CA HIS A 436 19.03 -0.54 25.95
C HIS A 436 17.63 -0.57 25.32
N LEU A 437 17.49 -0.19 24.03
CA LEU A 437 16.23 -0.30 23.29
C LEU A 437 15.85 -1.76 22.98
N PHE A 438 16.80 -2.69 23.09
CA PHE A 438 16.63 -4.10 22.79
C PHE A 438 17.14 -4.95 23.97
N PRO A 439 16.47 -4.90 25.14
CA PRO A 439 16.96 -5.48 26.38
C PRO A 439 16.80 -7.01 26.47
N TRP A 440 16.43 -7.66 25.37
CA TRP A 440 16.10 -9.08 25.33
C TRP A 440 17.34 -9.96 25.12
N PRO A 441 17.35 -11.18 25.69
CA PRO A 441 18.38 -12.18 25.38
C PRO A 441 18.40 -12.57 23.89
N GLU A 442 19.57 -12.88 23.35
CA GLU A 442 19.77 -13.23 21.92
C GLU A 442 19.03 -14.51 21.50
N ASP A 443 18.70 -15.40 22.43
CA ASP A 443 17.96 -16.65 22.19
C ASP A 443 16.44 -16.52 22.45
N LYS A 444 15.95 -15.36 22.90
CA LYS A 444 14.55 -15.17 23.34
C LYS A 444 13.92 -13.84 22.89
N TRP A 445 14.53 -13.15 21.94
CA TRP A 445 14.06 -11.82 21.54
C TRP A 445 12.83 -11.87 20.63
N HIS A 446 12.58 -12.94 19.86
CA HIS A 446 11.38 -13.01 19.00
C HIS A 446 10.09 -12.91 19.82
N GLU A 447 9.89 -13.81 20.79
CA GLU A 447 8.71 -13.79 21.68
C GLU A 447 8.62 -12.46 22.42
N ALA A 448 9.70 -12.01 23.07
CA ALA A 448 9.69 -10.78 23.86
C ALA A 448 9.41 -9.52 23.01
N MET A 449 9.91 -9.48 21.77
CA MET A 449 9.65 -8.40 20.83
C MET A 449 8.20 -8.42 20.36
N TYR A 450 7.62 -9.59 20.08
CA TYR A 450 6.21 -9.69 19.71
C TYR A 450 5.28 -9.26 20.86
N GLU A 451 5.62 -9.66 22.09
CA GLU A 451 4.91 -9.27 23.31
C GLU A 451 4.97 -7.76 23.57
N GLU A 452 6.07 -7.08 23.22
CA GLU A 452 6.15 -5.62 23.23
C GLU A 452 5.32 -4.99 22.10
N TYR A 453 5.46 -5.52 20.87
CA TYR A 453 4.75 -5.02 19.69
C TYR A 453 3.23 -5.07 19.86
N ARG A 454 2.68 -6.19 20.34
CA ARG A 454 1.22 -6.36 20.49
C ARG A 454 0.58 -5.47 21.56
N GLN A 455 1.37 -4.72 22.34
CA GLN A 455 0.84 -3.71 23.28
C GLN A 455 0.44 -2.40 22.58
N PHE A 456 0.77 -2.25 21.30
CA PHE A 456 0.36 -1.09 20.50
C PHE A 456 -1.11 -1.17 20.06
N THR A 457 -1.67 -2.37 19.93
CA THR A 457 -3.06 -2.63 19.52
C THR A 457 -4.02 -2.69 20.70
#